data_AF-A0A946CLK9-F1
#
_entry.id   AF-A0A946CLK9-F1
#
_cell.length_a   1.000
_cell.length_b   1.000
_cell.length_c   1.000
_cell.angle_alpha   90.00
_cell.angle_beta   90.00
_cell.angle_gamma   90.00
#
_symmetry.space_group_name_H-M   'P 1'
#
loop_
_entity.id
_entity.type
_entity.pdbx_description
1 polymer ?
#
loop_
_entity_poly.entity_id
_entity_poly.type
_entity_poly.pdbx_seq_one_letter_code
_entity_poly.pdbx_strand_id
1 'polypeptide(L)'
;MQSEYRLNDELSTIDWWTLGDIMAAANLFDRKAFDIARAFHGSYASVFVHKGDELVVTARATSDGVYYATVFDAVVATEHQGCGVGRMLMEGLLAKPPFERVFLTSGFGK
;
A
#
# COMPACT_ATOMS: atom_id res chain seq x y z
N MET A 1 1.24 14.06 17.02
CA MET A 1 1.68 13.94 15.61
C MET A 1 1.02 12.77 14.86
N GLN A 2 0.40 11.78 15.53
CA GLN A 2 -0.39 10.71 14.87
C GLN A 2 -1.84 11.11 14.52
N SER A 3 -2.28 12.33 14.83
CA SER A 3 -3.68 12.73 14.83
C SER A 3 -4.28 13.06 13.46
N GLU A 4 -3.56 12.83 12.35
CA GLU A 4 -3.99 13.26 11.01
C GLU A 4 -4.07 12.13 9.99
N TYR A 5 -3.37 11.01 10.22
CA TYR A 5 -3.35 9.87 9.30
C TYR A 5 -4.35 8.80 9.74
N ARG A 6 -5.15 8.28 8.80
CA ARG A 6 -6.18 7.27 9.05
C ARG A 6 -5.99 6.06 8.15
N LEU A 7 -5.92 4.88 8.73
CA LEU A 7 -5.94 3.62 7.98
C LEU A 7 -7.29 3.46 7.28
N ASN A 8 -7.25 2.87 6.09
CA ASN A 8 -8.40 2.47 5.30
C ASN A 8 -8.04 1.16 4.59
N ASP A 9 -8.98 0.24 4.47
CA ASP A 9 -8.83 -0.99 3.74
C ASP A 9 -9.97 -1.29 2.77
N GLU A 10 -10.85 -0.32 2.56
CA GLU A 10 -11.96 -0.44 1.65
C GLU A 10 -11.54 -0.10 0.22
N LEU A 11 -11.51 -1.11 -0.66
CA LEU A 11 -11.15 -0.94 -2.07
C LEU A 11 -12.14 -0.04 -2.83
N SER A 12 -13.39 0.04 -2.38
CA SER A 12 -14.45 0.82 -3.03
C SER A 12 -14.21 2.33 -2.96
N THR A 13 -13.39 2.78 -2.00
CA THR A 13 -13.12 4.21 -1.75
C THR A 13 -11.88 4.72 -2.49
N ILE A 14 -11.20 3.86 -3.25
CA ILE A 14 -9.91 4.19 -3.85
C ILE A 14 -10.10 4.75 -5.26
N ASP A 15 -9.61 5.97 -5.48
CA ASP A 15 -9.36 6.47 -6.82
C ASP A 15 -8.07 5.83 -7.38
N TRP A 16 -8.26 4.87 -8.28
CA TRP A 16 -7.17 4.13 -8.90
C TRP A 16 -6.30 4.98 -9.82
N TRP A 17 -6.82 6.09 -10.34
CA TRP A 17 -6.03 7.03 -11.15
C TRP A 17 -5.07 7.81 -10.25
N THR A 18 -5.57 8.37 -9.16
CA THR A 18 -4.75 9.04 -8.15
C THR A 18 -3.65 8.11 -7.62
N LEU A 19 -3.98 6.85 -7.33
CA LEU A 19 -2.96 5.89 -6.88
C LEU A 19 -1.91 5.61 -7.96
N GLY A 20 -2.30 5.54 -9.24
CA GLY A 20 -1.36 5.43 -10.35
C GLY A 20 -0.39 6.60 -10.41
N ASP A 21 -0.89 7.82 -10.25
CA ASP A 21 -0.07 9.04 -10.23
C ASP A 21 0.93 9.04 -9.07
N ILE A 22 0.50 8.64 -7.87
CA ILE A 22 1.37 8.49 -6.70
C ILE A 22 2.48 7.46 -6.95
N MET A 23 2.14 6.30 -7.52
CA MET A 23 3.12 5.25 -7.82
C MET A 23 4.17 5.70 -8.84
N ALA A 24 3.76 6.45 -9.86
CA ALA A 24 4.66 7.00 -10.86
C ALA A 24 5.54 8.11 -10.26
N ALA A 25 4.96 9.04 -9.50
CA ALA A 25 5.69 10.14 -8.87
C ALA A 25 6.72 9.67 -7.83
N ALA A 26 6.43 8.58 -7.11
CA ALA A 26 7.35 7.95 -6.17
C ALA A 26 8.43 7.07 -6.83
N ASN A 27 8.50 7.07 -8.18
CA ASN A 27 9.39 6.26 -8.99
C ASN A 27 9.26 4.75 -8.75
N LEU A 28 8.08 4.29 -8.32
CA LEU A 28 7.86 2.87 -8.06
C LEU A 28 7.58 2.15 -9.38
N PHE A 29 6.46 2.50 -10.05
CA PHE A 29 6.12 2.03 -11.40
C PHE A 29 5.18 3.01 -12.10
N ASP A 30 5.25 3.04 -13.43
CA ASP A 30 4.21 3.64 -14.28
C ASP A 30 3.31 2.51 -14.83
N ARG A 31 2.12 2.34 -14.23
CA ARG A 31 1.14 1.29 -14.57
C ARG A 31 -0.24 1.89 -14.74
N LYS A 32 -1.07 1.27 -15.57
CA LYS A 32 -2.46 1.70 -15.80
C LYS A 32 -3.31 1.48 -14.54
N ALA A 33 -4.16 2.45 -14.22
CA ALA A 33 -5.09 2.41 -13.09
C ALA A 33 -5.91 1.11 -13.03
N PHE A 34 -6.42 0.62 -14.17
CA PHE A 34 -7.19 -0.63 -14.24
C PHE A 34 -6.37 -1.86 -13.84
N ASP A 35 -5.09 -1.92 -14.20
CA ASP A 35 -4.22 -3.03 -13.84
C ASP A 35 -3.84 -2.97 -12.35
N ILE A 36 -3.63 -1.77 -11.82
CA ILE A 36 -3.45 -1.53 -10.37
C ILE A 36 -4.68 -2.03 -9.61
N ALA A 37 -5.88 -1.56 -9.99
CA ALA A 37 -7.14 -1.97 -9.37
C ALA A 37 -7.28 -3.50 -9.36
N ARG A 38 -7.03 -4.17 -10.50
CA ARG A 38 -7.08 -5.63 -10.60
C ARG A 38 -6.09 -6.32 -9.64
N ALA A 39 -4.86 -5.80 -9.53
CA ALA A 39 -3.85 -6.36 -8.63
C ALA A 39 -4.25 -6.23 -7.14
N PHE A 40 -4.84 -5.10 -6.75
CA PHE A 40 -5.35 -4.90 -5.39
C PHE A 40 -6.55 -5.79 -5.07
N HIS A 41 -7.52 -5.93 -5.99
CA HIS A 41 -8.66 -6.84 -5.82
C HIS A 41 -8.25 -8.32 -5.74
N GLY A 42 -7.16 -8.70 -6.41
CA GLY A 42 -6.59 -10.06 -6.34
C GLY A 42 -5.65 -10.30 -5.16
N SER A 43 -5.43 -9.31 -4.30
CA SER A 43 -4.53 -9.44 -3.15
C SER A 43 -5.28 -9.96 -1.93
N TYR A 44 -4.55 -10.69 -1.07
CA TYR A 44 -5.10 -11.25 0.16
C TYR A 44 -5.46 -10.14 1.16
N ALA A 45 -4.57 -9.15 1.26
CA ALA A 45 -4.78 -7.98 2.10
C ALA A 45 -4.26 -6.73 1.39
N SER A 46 -4.89 -5.59 1.67
CA SER A 46 -4.38 -4.27 1.33
C SER A 46 -4.69 -3.30 2.46
N VAL A 47 -3.83 -2.29 2.58
CA VAL A 47 -3.98 -1.19 3.50
C VAL A 47 -3.61 0.09 2.78
N PHE A 48 -4.40 1.11 3.01
CA PHE A 48 -4.24 2.47 2.54
C PHE A 48 -4.17 3.39 3.76
N VAL A 49 -3.50 4.53 3.64
CA VAL A 49 -3.56 5.57 4.66
C VAL A 49 -3.92 6.89 4.00
N HIS A 50 -4.87 7.57 4.61
CA HIS A 50 -5.33 8.88 4.17
C HIS A 50 -4.93 9.97 5.16
N LYS A 51 -4.72 11.17 4.65
CA LYS A 51 -4.60 12.40 5.43
C LYS A 51 -5.78 13.30 5.07
N GLY A 52 -6.79 13.37 5.93
CA GLY A 52 -8.10 13.89 5.51
C GLY A 52 -8.72 13.00 4.43
N ASP A 53 -8.95 13.58 3.24
CA ASP A 53 -9.49 12.89 2.06
C ASP A 53 -8.39 12.47 1.06
N GLU A 54 -7.14 12.86 1.30
CA GLU A 54 -6.01 12.59 0.43
C GLU A 54 -5.44 11.19 0.70
N LEU A 55 -5.29 10.37 -0.34
CA LEU A 55 -4.58 9.09 -0.28
C LEU A 55 -3.06 9.35 -0.26
N VAL A 56 -2.37 8.85 0.77
CA VAL A 56 -0.96 9.17 1.01
C VAL A 56 -0.03 7.98 0.86
N VAL A 57 -0.48 6.78 1.24
CA VAL A 57 0.36 5.58 1.19
C VAL A 57 -0.51 4.35 0.99
N THR A 58 0.04 3.33 0.35
CA THR A 58 -0.60 2.01 0.27
C THR A 58 0.42 0.89 0.23
N ALA A 59 -0.02 -0.31 0.59
CA ALA A 59 0.66 -1.57 0.37
C ALA A 59 -0.36 -2.69 0.24
N ARG A 60 0.04 -3.78 -0.43
CA ARG A 60 -0.76 -5.00 -0.52
C ARG A 60 0.07 -6.23 -0.26
N ALA A 61 -0.59 -7.32 0.12
CA ALA A 61 0.03 -8.62 0.33
C ALA A 61 -0.71 -9.70 -0.47
N THR A 62 0.06 -10.55 -1.16
CA THR A 62 -0.44 -11.85 -1.65
C THR A 62 -0.04 -12.93 -0.64
N SER A 63 -0.90 -13.91 -0.39
CA SER A 63 -0.63 -14.96 0.59
C SER A 63 -1.29 -16.28 0.21
N ASP A 64 -0.74 -17.39 0.70
CA ASP A 64 -1.39 -18.70 0.73
C ASP A 64 -2.49 -18.81 1.81
N GLY A 65 -2.63 -17.78 2.66
CA GLY A 65 -3.59 -17.71 3.74
C GLY A 65 -3.22 -18.49 4.99
N VAL A 66 -2.01 -19.06 5.06
CA VAL A 66 -1.61 -19.94 6.18
C VAL A 66 -0.18 -19.66 6.64
N TYR A 67 0.81 -19.62 5.74
CA TYR A 67 2.22 -19.61 6.10
C TYR A 67 2.96 -18.40 5.53
N TYR A 68 2.76 -18.13 4.25
CA TYR A 68 3.61 -17.21 3.51
C TYR A 68 2.82 -16.03 2.96
N ALA A 69 3.41 -14.85 3.10
CA ALA A 69 2.94 -13.65 2.42
C ALA A 69 4.09 -12.91 1.76
N THR A 70 3.80 -12.27 0.64
CA THR A 70 4.71 -11.34 -0.02
C THR A 70 4.06 -9.98 -0.13
N VAL A 71 4.74 -8.95 0.39
CA VAL A 71 4.30 -7.56 0.32
C VAL A 71 4.75 -6.97 -1.00
N PHE A 72 3.81 -6.30 -1.67
CA PHE A 72 3.99 -5.61 -2.94
C PHE A 72 3.45 -4.19 -2.86
N ASP A 73 3.90 -3.38 -3.82
CA ASP A 73 3.36 -2.06 -4.12
C ASP A 73 3.29 -1.14 -2.88
N ALA A 74 4.25 -1.28 -1.96
CA ALA A 74 4.42 -0.42 -0.80
C ALA A 74 4.99 0.94 -1.25
N VAL A 75 4.16 1.97 -1.23
CA VAL A 75 4.50 3.31 -1.72
C VAL A 75 3.97 4.39 -0.79
N VAL A 76 4.81 5.38 -0.47
CA VAL A 76 4.45 6.61 0.24
C VAL A 76 4.58 7.77 -0.75
N ALA A 77 3.54 8.58 -0.88
CA ALA A 77 3.57 9.80 -1.68
C ALA A 77 4.71 10.72 -1.20
N THR A 78 5.41 11.33 -2.15
CA THR A 78 6.75 11.90 -1.95
C THR A 78 6.78 12.96 -0.84
N GLU A 79 5.75 13.79 -0.75
CA GLU A 79 5.57 14.85 0.23
C GLU A 79 5.29 14.35 1.67
N HIS A 80 5.00 13.05 1.84
CA HIS A 80 4.76 12.41 3.13
C HIS A 80 5.85 11.42 3.56
N GLN A 81 6.92 11.31 2.78
CA GLN A 81 8.08 10.48 3.12
C GLN A 81 8.85 11.04 4.32
N GLY A 82 9.56 10.18 5.06
CA GLY A 82 10.31 10.59 6.25
C GLY A 82 9.45 10.90 7.49
N CYS A 83 8.12 10.93 7.38
CA CYS A 83 7.21 11.25 8.49
C CYS A 83 6.77 10.03 9.33
N GLY A 84 7.29 8.83 9.04
CA GLY A 84 6.93 7.59 9.75
C GLY A 84 5.63 6.91 9.28
N VAL A 85 4.95 7.46 8.26
CA VAL A 85 3.68 6.94 7.72
C VAL A 85 3.85 5.54 7.11
N GLY A 86 4.99 5.26 6.47
CA GLY A 86 5.30 3.92 5.96
C GLY A 86 5.37 2.85 7.06
N ARG A 87 5.76 3.21 8.29
CA ARG A 87 5.73 2.28 9.44
C ARG A 87 4.28 1.95 9.82
N MET A 88 3.45 2.98 9.99
CA MET A 88 2.03 2.84 10.31
C MET A 88 1.31 1.96 9.29
N LEU A 89 1.60 2.15 7.99
CA LEU A 89 1.09 1.30 6.92
C LEU A 89 1.45 -0.17 7.13
N MET A 90 2.73 -0.46 7.34
CA MET A 90 3.22 -1.84 7.49
C MET A 90 2.67 -2.50 8.74
N GLU A 91 2.58 -1.78 9.85
CA GLU A 91 1.93 -2.24 11.08
C GLU A 91 0.46 -2.59 10.83
N GLY A 92 -0.27 -1.73 10.10
CA GLY A 92 -1.66 -1.99 9.70
C GLY A 92 -1.80 -3.23 8.80
N LEU A 93 -0.89 -3.43 7.85
CA LEU A 93 -0.92 -4.58 6.93
C LEU A 93 -0.62 -5.90 7.65
N LEU A 94 0.38 -5.89 8.53
CA LEU A 94 0.81 -7.08 9.29
C LEU A 94 -0.17 -7.47 10.40
N ALA A 95 -1.10 -6.59 10.77
CA ALA A 95 -2.15 -6.88 11.75
C ALA A 95 -3.34 -7.69 11.17
N LYS A 96 -3.44 -7.88 9.85
CA LYS A 96 -4.65 -8.44 9.22
C LYS A 96 -4.79 -9.96 9.41
N PRO A 97 -3.85 -10.82 8.98
CA PRO A 97 -3.89 -12.25 9.32
C PRO A 97 -2.55 -12.72 9.91
N PRO A 98 -2.52 -13.90 10.55
CA PRO A 98 -1.26 -14.50 10.96
C PRO A 98 -0.46 -14.87 9.70
N PHE A 99 0.60 -14.13 9.43
CA PHE A 99 1.63 -14.53 8.49
C PHE A 99 2.77 -15.15 9.28
N GLU A 100 3.06 -16.43 9.08
CA GLU A 100 4.24 -17.05 9.72
C GLU A 100 5.53 -16.42 9.18
N ARG A 101 5.56 -16.13 7.87
CA ARG A 101 6.70 -15.47 7.23
C ARG A 101 6.25 -14.51 6.14
N VAL A 102 6.82 -13.31 6.20
CA VAL A 102 6.56 -12.23 5.24
C VAL A 102 7.82 -11.91 4.46
N PHE A 103 7.68 -11.86 3.14
CA PHE A 103 8.74 -11.46 2.21
C PHE A 103 8.44 -10.10 1.60
N LEU A 104 9.48 -9.34 1.32
CA LEU A 104 9.43 -8.15 0.50
C LEU A 104 10.75 -8.05 -0.25
N THR A 105 10.69 -7.64 -1.51
CA THR A 105 11.87 -7.28 -2.30
C THR A 105 11.85 -5.79 -2.54
N SER A 106 12.97 -5.14 -2.26
CA SER A 106 13.23 -3.76 -2.68
C SER A 106 14.15 -3.77 -3.90
N GLY A 107 13.82 -2.97 -4.90
CA GLY A 107 14.72 -2.60 -5.99
C GLY A 107 14.82 -1.09 -6.08
N PHE A 108 15.82 -0.59 -6.80
CA PHE A 108 15.81 0.82 -7.20
C PHE A 108 14.60 1.06 -8.11
N GLY A 109 13.94 2.21 -7.92
CA GLY A 109 12.83 2.64 -8.76
C GLY A 109 13.20 2.63 -10.25
N LYS A 110 12.22 2.40 -11.12
CA LYS A 110 12.44 2.33 -12.57
C LYS A 110 12.76 3.68 -13.20
#